data_AF-A0A844HNR2-F1
#
_entry.id   AF-A0A844HNR2-F1
#
_cell.length_a   1.000
_cell.length_b   1.000
_cell.length_c   1.000
_cell.angle_alpha   90.00
_cell.angle_beta   90.00
_cell.angle_gamma   90.00
#
_symmetry.space_group_name_H-M   'P 1'
#
loop_
_entity.id
_entity.type
_entity.pdbx_description
1 polymer ?
#
loop_
_entity_poly.entity_id
_entity_poly.type
_entity_poly.pdbx_seq_one_letter_code
_entity_poly.pdbx_strand_id
1 'polypeptide(L)'
;MTPGTEITFFRNHLIIGCDAGPGDRLIVRIAGQTFSSPPVSDGHRAIVSIDYAPLYDADALPHELELASPAATVRLPQLDALSLVDIRSKAEFDNRVQGPASRQLHDEAARFCCRRAIRRHSDNYPLQAAAACVLGYRILEALDPDDTDIAEVRNAGLAIIRETPAGEDGIRWRSSVGTMLGYLGILLQDPDLSQEALSAALEHRDAGRLRTPNYARGEILLAALSLMQERKGEALELLRDIEDAFRGGVAGSRIEIPSQGYYACTEIHASLFAVRAAFDLRRAIAAIPNGVSPETVTLNFNFSGLSPILRALTDEGHFRAWLKAASATKLRRVRPPSEVHGFRKRSGALLANVWSAVENNAPSVNSDWPVELDALTKWSVALASAGNFSWSGLLDLAESRYWLGLKMAHERSPEASRVLAGAAPWAKRVFSTVPFAERADFARMEAIMSLVMSSYLVEHSLLNPLPAYADRAEFTRLATHHGRSAFKGEEGKAKLVTSLVKACGDADRDRRIS
;
A
#
# COMPACT_ATOMS: atom_id res chain seq x y z
N MET A 1 5.60 36.53 31.76
CA MET A 1 5.36 35.22 31.10
C MET A 1 5.77 35.38 29.65
N THR A 2 6.32 34.34 29.02
CA THR A 2 6.52 34.35 27.56
C THR A 2 5.15 34.20 26.90
N PRO A 3 4.79 35.03 25.90
CA PRO A 3 3.53 34.87 25.18
C PRO A 3 3.37 33.48 24.58
N GLY A 4 2.22 32.84 24.80
CA GLY A 4 1.81 31.68 24.02
C GLY A 4 1.76 32.09 22.56
N THR A 5 2.42 31.32 21.69
CA THR A 5 2.51 31.62 20.27
C THR A 5 2.14 30.36 19.47
N GLU A 6 1.25 30.52 18.50
CA GLU A 6 0.55 29.44 17.80
C GLU A 6 0.64 29.65 16.29
N ILE A 7 0.82 28.55 15.54
CA ILE A 7 0.67 28.51 14.08
C ILE A 7 -0.53 27.65 13.72
N THR A 8 -1.40 28.18 12.85
CA THR A 8 -2.46 27.41 12.20
C THR A 8 -2.26 27.48 10.67
N PHE A 9 -2.22 26.31 10.03
CA PHE A 9 -2.23 26.20 8.57
C PHE A 9 -3.70 26.15 8.11
N PHE A 10 -4.12 27.08 7.24
CA PHE A 10 -5.53 27.21 6.84
C PHE A 10 -5.73 27.61 5.37
N ARG A 11 -6.07 26.62 4.53
CA ARG A 11 -6.37 26.70 3.09
C ARG A 11 -5.22 27.27 2.26
N ASN A 12 -5.12 28.60 2.24
CA ASN A 12 -4.14 29.38 1.48
C ASN A 12 -3.36 30.37 2.35
N HIS A 13 -3.55 30.34 3.68
CA HIS A 13 -2.91 31.26 4.63
C HIS A 13 -2.21 30.51 5.77
N LEU A 14 -1.04 31.04 6.15
CA LEU A 14 -0.39 30.76 7.43
C LEU A 14 -0.91 31.78 8.44
N ILE A 15 -1.64 31.33 9.45
CA ILE A 15 -2.09 32.16 10.56
C ILE A 15 -1.10 32.00 11.70
N ILE A 16 -0.46 33.09 12.14
CA ILE A 16 0.40 33.11 13.32
C ILE A 16 -0.22 34.07 14.31
N GLY A 17 -0.44 33.61 15.55
CA GLY A 17 -0.94 34.46 16.63
C GLY A 17 -0.13 34.30 17.90
N CYS A 18 -0.06 35.36 18.70
CA CYS A 18 0.52 35.31 20.04
C CYS A 18 -0.29 36.14 21.04
N ASP A 19 -0.19 35.80 22.32
CA ASP A 19 -0.72 36.66 23.38
C ASP A 19 -0.08 38.05 23.31
N ALA A 20 -0.88 39.10 23.48
CA ALA A 20 -0.47 40.49 23.26
C ALA A 20 -1.36 41.49 24.02
N GLY A 21 -0.80 42.60 24.49
CA GLY A 21 -1.53 43.66 25.18
C GLY A 21 -2.11 44.73 24.24
N PRO A 22 -3.00 45.61 24.73
CA PRO A 22 -3.50 46.75 23.95
C PRO A 22 -2.37 47.64 23.42
N GLY A 23 -2.41 47.93 22.11
CA GLY A 23 -1.40 48.69 21.38
C GLY A 23 -0.26 47.85 20.79
N ASP A 24 -0.07 46.60 21.23
CA ASP A 24 0.97 45.72 20.71
C ASP A 24 0.71 45.28 19.27
N ARG A 25 1.78 44.96 18.54
CA ARG A 25 1.74 44.36 17.20
C ARG A 25 2.65 43.13 17.12
N LEU A 26 2.13 42.04 16.57
CA LEU A 26 2.98 40.94 16.13
C LEU A 26 3.65 41.34 14.81
N ILE A 27 4.96 41.17 14.72
CA ILE A 27 5.78 41.31 13.52
C ILE A 27 6.37 39.93 13.22
N VAL A 28 6.20 39.50 11.97
CA VAL A 28 6.68 38.21 11.45
C VAL A 28 7.60 38.50 10.27
N ARG A 29 8.87 38.07 10.35
CA ARG A 29 9.77 38.06 9.18
C ARG A 29 9.92 36.63 8.70
N ILE A 30 9.43 36.32 7.50
CA ILE A 30 9.57 35.00 6.86
C ILE A 30 10.02 35.21 5.42
N ALA A 31 10.94 34.38 4.93
CA ALA A 31 11.41 34.42 3.53
C ALA A 31 11.95 35.80 3.07
N GLY A 32 12.50 36.59 4.01
CA GLY A 32 12.96 37.97 3.75
C GLY A 32 11.84 39.01 3.67
N GLN A 33 10.57 38.61 3.72
CA GLN A 33 9.41 39.49 3.76
C GLN A 33 9.00 39.78 5.21
N THR A 34 8.42 40.96 5.47
CA THR A 34 7.95 41.36 6.80
C THR A 34 6.44 41.60 6.78
N PHE A 35 5.73 40.86 7.62
CA PHE A 35 4.30 40.96 7.84
C PHE A 35 4.04 41.49 9.26
N SER A 36 2.96 42.24 9.47
CA SER A 36 2.64 42.78 10.80
C SER A 36 1.13 42.88 11.03
N SER A 37 0.71 42.64 12.27
CA SER A 37 -0.69 42.78 12.67
C SER A 37 -1.09 44.27 12.77
N PRO A 38 -2.39 44.59 12.71
CA PRO A 38 -2.85 45.84 13.33
C PRO A 38 -2.50 45.86 14.83
N PRO A 39 -2.49 47.05 15.47
CA PRO A 39 -2.47 47.13 16.93
C PRO A 39 -3.66 46.38 17.52
N VAL A 40 -3.45 45.64 18.60
CA VAL A 40 -4.55 45.09 19.40
C VAL A 40 -5.31 46.24 20.04
N SER A 41 -6.64 46.34 19.84
CA SER A 41 -7.45 47.39 20.48
C SER A 41 -7.85 47.00 21.91
N ASP A 42 -8.70 45.98 22.04
CA ASP A 42 -9.36 45.56 23.28
C ASP A 42 -9.20 44.05 23.55
N GLY A 43 -8.36 43.38 22.76
CA GLY A 43 -8.10 41.95 22.84
C GLY A 43 -6.88 41.58 23.70
N HIS A 44 -6.58 40.28 23.73
CA HIS A 44 -5.39 39.72 24.38
C HIS A 44 -4.48 38.96 23.41
N ARG A 45 -4.69 39.10 22.10
CA ARG A 45 -3.99 38.31 21.07
C ARG A 45 -3.75 39.13 19.80
N ALA A 46 -2.50 39.19 19.35
CA ALA A 46 -2.13 39.72 18.05
C ALA A 46 -2.11 38.58 17.04
N ILE A 47 -2.56 38.84 15.80
CA ILE A 47 -2.67 37.82 14.74
C ILE A 47 -2.16 38.41 13.42
N VAL A 48 -1.34 37.64 12.73
CA VAL A 48 -0.90 37.88 11.35
C VAL A 48 -1.41 36.74 10.48
N SER A 49 -2.03 37.08 9.34
CA SER A 49 -2.35 36.14 8.27
C SER A 49 -1.39 36.39 7.11
N ILE A 50 -0.78 35.33 6.58
CA ILE A 50 0.23 35.40 5.52
C ILE A 50 -0.19 34.47 4.40
N ASP A 51 -0.38 35.00 3.19
CA ASP A 51 -0.64 34.19 1.99
C ASP A 51 0.47 33.15 1.78
N TYR A 52 0.11 31.91 1.42
CA TYR A 52 1.10 30.88 1.08
C TYR A 52 1.86 31.18 -0.22
N ALA A 53 1.31 32.00 -1.13
CA ALA A 53 1.92 32.32 -2.42
C ALA A 53 3.40 32.76 -2.31
N PRO A 54 3.76 33.81 -1.52
CA PRO A 54 5.16 34.19 -1.29
C PRO A 54 6.00 33.14 -0.53
N LEU A 55 5.37 32.16 0.13
CA LEU A 55 6.06 31.13 0.93
C LEU A 55 6.41 29.86 0.15
N TYR A 56 5.81 29.63 -1.03
CA TYR A 56 6.12 28.46 -1.84
C TYR A 56 7.52 28.53 -2.46
N ASP A 57 7.89 29.68 -3.01
CA ASP A 57 9.13 29.81 -3.78
C ASP A 57 10.36 30.07 -2.90
N ALA A 58 10.15 30.56 -1.67
CA ALA A 58 11.15 30.95 -0.68
C ALA A 58 12.29 29.92 -0.48
N ASP A 59 13.55 30.37 -0.39
CA ASP A 59 14.70 29.45 -0.33
C ASP A 59 14.76 28.55 0.90
N ALA A 60 14.23 29.05 2.00
CA ALA A 60 13.94 28.33 3.23
C ALA A 60 12.76 29.06 3.91
N LEU A 61 12.24 28.50 5.01
CA LEU A 61 11.26 29.18 5.86
C LEU A 61 11.86 29.61 7.22
N PRO A 62 12.95 30.40 7.27
CA PRO A 62 13.43 30.96 8.52
C PRO A 62 12.47 32.06 8.96
N HIS A 63 12.12 32.04 10.24
CA HIS A 63 11.22 32.98 10.88
C HIS A 63 11.92 33.73 12.01
N GLU A 64 11.87 35.07 11.95
CA GLU A 64 11.99 35.90 13.14
C GLU A 64 10.58 36.34 13.56
N LEU A 65 10.31 36.27 14.87
CA LEU A 65 9.04 36.64 15.47
C LEU A 65 9.31 37.69 16.54
N GLU A 66 8.69 38.86 16.41
CA GLU A 66 8.89 40.00 17.30
C GLU A 66 7.53 40.59 17.71
N LEU A 67 7.29 40.72 19.01
CA LEU A 67 6.16 41.46 19.55
C LEU A 67 6.61 42.91 19.79
N ALA A 68 6.14 43.83 18.96
CA ALA A 68 6.42 45.26 19.08
C ALA A 68 5.35 45.92 19.94
N SER A 69 5.67 46.17 21.22
CA SER A 69 4.83 46.97 22.12
C SER A 69 5.21 48.46 22.05
N PRO A 70 4.34 49.38 22.52
CA PRO A 70 4.69 50.79 22.68
C PRO A 70 5.88 51.07 23.61
N ALA A 71 6.27 50.12 24.47
CA ALA A 71 7.34 50.28 25.45
C ALA A 71 8.66 49.61 25.03
N ALA A 72 8.60 48.46 24.33
CA ALA A 72 9.76 47.68 23.87
C ALA A 72 9.37 46.69 22.75
N THR A 73 10.34 46.30 21.91
CA THR A 73 10.18 45.14 21.01
C THR A 73 10.81 43.90 21.64
N VAL A 74 10.07 42.80 21.70
CA VAL A 74 10.49 41.54 22.34
C VAL A 74 10.56 40.45 21.27
N ARG A 75 11.70 39.75 21.16
CA ARG A 75 11.82 38.55 20.33
C ARG A 75 11.09 37.38 20.98
N LEU A 76 10.17 36.77 20.23
CA LEU A 76 9.44 35.58 20.63
C LEU A 76 10.27 34.31 20.30
N PRO A 77 9.99 33.16 20.95
CA PRO A 77 10.63 31.90 20.59
C PRO A 77 10.40 31.52 19.12
N GLN A 78 11.39 30.92 18.48
CA GLN A 78 11.17 30.27 17.18
C GLN A 78 10.24 29.06 17.33
N LEU A 79 9.38 28.86 16.35
CA LEU A 79 8.33 27.85 16.34
C LEU A 79 8.74 26.66 15.46
N ASP A 80 9.04 25.50 16.06
CA ASP A 80 9.49 24.31 15.33
C ASP A 80 8.51 23.83 14.24
N ALA A 81 7.23 24.19 14.35
CA ALA A 81 6.21 23.90 13.33
C ALA A 81 6.59 24.37 11.90
N LEU A 82 7.39 25.44 11.74
CA LEU A 82 7.86 25.88 10.42
C LEU A 82 9.09 25.11 9.91
N SER A 83 9.99 24.67 10.79
CA SER A 83 11.13 23.83 10.38
C SER A 83 10.71 22.38 10.07
N LEU A 84 9.60 21.92 10.66
CA LEU A 84 8.97 20.64 10.30
C LEU A 84 8.39 20.62 8.88
N VAL A 85 7.90 21.75 8.36
CA VAL A 85 7.32 21.84 6.99
C VAL A 85 8.32 22.31 5.91
N ASP A 86 9.49 22.82 6.26
CA ASP A 86 10.55 23.16 5.30
C ASP A 86 11.29 21.90 4.82
N ILE A 87 10.63 21.10 4.00
CA ILE A 87 11.16 19.87 3.41
C ILE A 87 12.15 20.20 2.28
N ARG A 88 13.38 19.66 2.35
CA ARG A 88 14.44 19.89 1.36
C ARG A 88 14.90 18.62 0.65
N SER A 89 14.43 17.46 1.10
CA SER A 89 14.85 16.16 0.58
C SER A 89 13.74 15.10 0.68
N LYS A 90 13.85 14.06 -0.16
CA LYS A 90 12.94 12.90 -0.13
C LYS A 90 12.92 12.20 1.23
N ALA A 91 14.08 12.08 1.89
CA ALA A 91 14.19 11.45 3.20
C ALA A 91 13.49 12.27 4.31
N GLU A 92 13.51 13.61 4.23
CA GLU A 92 12.73 14.44 5.16
C GLU A 92 11.23 14.35 4.87
N PHE A 93 10.82 14.29 3.60
CA PHE A 93 9.41 14.09 3.22
C PHE A 93 8.88 12.75 3.78
N ASP A 94 9.66 11.68 3.64
CA ASP A 94 9.31 10.36 4.15
C ASP A 94 9.22 10.32 5.67
N ASN A 95 10.14 10.99 6.38
CA ASN A 95 10.14 11.03 7.83
C ASN A 95 9.12 12.01 8.44
N ARG A 96 8.79 13.13 7.78
CA ARG A 96 7.94 14.20 8.33
C ARG A 96 6.53 14.30 7.74
N VAL A 97 6.27 13.75 6.54
CA VAL A 97 4.97 13.88 5.84
C VAL A 97 4.34 12.51 5.54
N GLN A 98 5.09 11.56 5.00
CA GLN A 98 4.54 10.29 4.50
C GLN A 98 4.60 9.12 5.51
N GLY A 99 5.46 9.19 6.52
CA GLY A 99 5.76 8.07 7.42
C GLY A 99 4.65 7.70 8.42
N PRO A 100 4.67 6.47 8.99
CA PRO A 100 3.63 6.01 9.93
C PRO A 100 3.51 6.87 11.20
N ALA A 101 4.63 7.39 11.71
CA ALA A 101 4.65 8.32 12.85
C ALA A 101 4.29 9.77 12.45
N SER A 102 4.37 10.09 11.17
CA SER A 102 4.30 11.45 10.62
C SER A 102 2.87 11.93 10.34
N ARG A 103 1.87 11.04 10.48
CA ARG A 103 0.42 11.35 10.45
C ARG A 103 -0.06 12.29 11.58
N GLN A 104 0.86 12.95 12.30
CA GLN A 104 0.61 13.97 13.31
C GLN A 104 0.65 15.40 12.74
N LEU A 105 1.11 15.62 11.50
CA LEU A 105 0.94 16.91 10.84
C LEU A 105 -0.53 17.14 10.48
N HIS A 106 -1.04 18.33 10.83
CA HIS A 106 -2.34 18.84 10.42
C HIS A 106 -2.49 18.78 8.89
N ASP A 107 -3.66 18.40 8.36
CA ASP A 107 -3.84 18.10 6.94
C ASP A 107 -3.45 19.29 6.03
N GLU A 108 -3.78 20.52 6.43
CA GLU A 108 -3.37 21.75 5.74
C GLU A 108 -1.85 21.99 5.73
N ALA A 109 -1.13 21.54 6.78
CA ALA A 109 0.33 21.60 6.81
C ALA A 109 0.93 20.59 5.82
N ALA A 110 0.35 19.39 5.71
CA ALA A 110 0.73 18.42 4.69
C ALA A 110 0.43 18.94 3.27
N ARG A 111 -0.73 19.58 3.04
CA ARG A 111 -1.05 20.25 1.76
C ARG A 111 -0.05 21.36 1.43
N PHE A 112 0.36 22.17 2.41
CA PHE A 112 1.39 23.20 2.25
C PHE A 112 2.75 22.59 1.88
N CYS A 113 3.22 21.57 2.62
CA CYS A 113 4.45 20.82 2.30
C CYS A 113 4.46 20.32 0.85
N CYS A 114 3.34 19.73 0.39
CA CYS A 114 3.28 19.14 -0.94
C CYS A 114 3.29 20.20 -2.05
N ARG A 115 2.50 21.27 -1.93
CA ARG A 115 2.50 22.39 -2.90
C ARG A 115 3.87 23.08 -2.96
N ARG A 116 4.52 23.32 -1.81
CA ARG A 116 5.90 23.84 -1.74
C ARG A 116 6.88 22.90 -2.45
N ALA A 117 6.79 21.58 -2.21
CA ALA A 117 7.69 20.61 -2.84
C ALA A 117 7.48 20.45 -4.36
N ILE A 118 6.22 20.47 -4.83
CA ILE A 118 5.88 20.37 -6.26
C ILE A 118 6.47 21.54 -7.06
N ARG A 119 6.35 22.76 -6.52
CA ARG A 119 6.78 24.01 -7.16
C ARG A 119 8.30 24.20 -7.08
N ARG A 120 8.89 23.96 -5.91
CA ARG A 120 10.27 24.33 -5.61
C ARG A 120 11.31 23.28 -6.03
N HIS A 121 11.00 22.00 -5.89
CA HIS A 121 11.94 20.89 -6.12
C HIS A 121 11.59 20.11 -7.40
N SER A 122 11.36 20.85 -8.49
CA SER A 122 10.96 20.29 -9.79
C SER A 122 12.07 19.49 -10.49
N ASP A 123 13.33 19.70 -10.09
CA ASP A 123 14.48 18.87 -10.46
C ASP A 123 14.54 17.54 -9.68
N ASN A 124 13.90 17.47 -8.50
CA ASN A 124 13.94 16.35 -7.58
C ASN A 124 12.75 15.40 -7.81
N TYR A 125 12.74 14.73 -8.96
CA TYR A 125 11.65 13.84 -9.40
C TYR A 125 11.05 12.93 -8.29
N PRO A 126 11.83 12.21 -7.44
CA PRO A 126 11.25 11.35 -6.40
C PRO A 126 10.53 12.13 -5.29
N LEU A 127 10.97 13.36 -4.99
CA LEU A 127 10.31 14.24 -4.02
C LEU A 127 9.05 14.86 -4.63
N GLN A 128 9.12 15.35 -5.87
CA GLN A 128 7.99 15.91 -6.59
C GLN A 128 6.87 14.86 -6.77
N ALA A 129 7.22 13.61 -7.13
CA ALA A 129 6.27 12.52 -7.30
C ALA A 129 5.62 12.07 -5.97
N ALA A 130 6.37 12.07 -4.86
CA ALA A 130 5.81 11.80 -3.54
C ALA A 130 4.86 12.91 -3.08
N ALA A 131 5.21 14.17 -3.30
CA ALA A 131 4.37 15.32 -3.00
C ALA A 131 3.07 15.31 -3.83
N ALA A 132 3.15 15.06 -5.14
CA ALA A 132 1.98 14.92 -6.00
C ALA A 132 1.08 13.74 -5.58
N CYS A 133 1.67 12.58 -5.22
CA CYS A 133 0.91 11.44 -4.68
C CYS A 133 0.18 11.81 -3.38
N VAL A 134 0.88 12.38 -2.39
CA VAL A 134 0.27 12.69 -1.08
C VAL A 134 -0.82 13.75 -1.23
N LEU A 135 -0.58 14.83 -1.98
CA LEU A 135 -1.57 15.88 -2.20
C LEU A 135 -2.81 15.33 -2.92
N GLY A 136 -2.62 14.54 -3.97
CA GLY A 136 -3.70 13.86 -4.68
C GLY A 136 -4.50 12.91 -3.79
N TYR A 137 -3.83 12.14 -2.93
CA TYR A 137 -4.54 11.30 -1.97
C TYR A 137 -5.29 12.10 -0.89
N ARG A 138 -4.86 13.31 -0.52
CA ARG A 138 -5.64 14.17 0.40
C ARG A 138 -6.91 14.74 -0.22
N ILE A 139 -6.88 15.08 -1.51
CA ILE A 139 -8.08 15.43 -2.27
C ILE A 139 -9.04 14.22 -2.31
N LEU A 140 -8.51 13.04 -2.61
CA LEU A 140 -9.27 11.78 -2.69
C LEU A 140 -9.76 11.24 -1.33
N GLU A 141 -9.14 11.65 -0.22
CA GLU A 141 -9.64 11.42 1.15
C GLU A 141 -10.76 12.41 1.53
N ALA A 142 -10.73 13.64 0.98
CA ALA A 142 -11.77 14.66 1.19
C ALA A 142 -13.01 14.47 0.30
N LEU A 143 -12.86 13.83 -0.87
CA LEU A 143 -13.91 13.56 -1.87
C LEU A 143 -14.56 14.83 -2.44
N ASP A 144 -13.88 15.97 -2.38
CA ASP A 144 -14.33 17.25 -2.90
C ASP A 144 -13.90 17.43 -4.37
N PRO A 145 -14.84 17.46 -5.34
CA PRO A 145 -14.52 17.67 -6.76
C PRO A 145 -14.17 19.14 -7.09
N ASP A 146 -14.46 20.09 -6.20
CA ASP A 146 -14.16 21.52 -6.35
C ASP A 146 -12.85 21.93 -5.60
N ASP A 147 -12.10 20.94 -5.08
CA ASP A 147 -10.87 21.17 -4.31
C ASP A 147 -9.81 21.96 -5.12
N THR A 148 -9.37 23.08 -4.56
CA THR A 148 -8.46 24.03 -5.22
C THR A 148 -7.12 23.44 -5.63
N ASP A 149 -6.68 22.35 -5.00
CA ASP A 149 -5.38 21.73 -5.28
C ASP A 149 -5.44 20.78 -6.50
N ILE A 150 -6.63 20.43 -7.03
CA ILE A 150 -6.82 19.52 -8.16
C ILE A 150 -6.04 19.95 -9.41
N ALA A 151 -6.09 21.23 -9.77
CA ALA A 151 -5.42 21.73 -10.96
C ALA A 151 -3.89 21.62 -10.85
N GLU A 152 -3.33 21.86 -9.66
CA GLU A 152 -1.90 21.75 -9.39
C GLU A 152 -1.44 20.29 -9.42
N VAL A 153 -2.19 19.39 -8.75
CA VAL A 153 -1.90 17.94 -8.76
C VAL A 153 -2.01 17.34 -10.16
N ARG A 154 -3.03 17.71 -10.95
CA ARG A 154 -3.19 17.21 -12.33
C ARG A 154 -2.03 17.66 -13.22
N ASN A 155 -1.68 18.94 -13.18
CA ASN A 155 -0.61 19.48 -14.01
C ASN A 155 0.76 18.88 -13.63
N ALA A 156 1.09 18.83 -12.34
CA ALA A 156 2.33 18.22 -11.85
C ALA A 156 2.37 16.71 -12.15
N GLY A 157 1.27 15.99 -11.93
CA GLY A 157 1.19 14.55 -12.17
C GLY A 157 1.38 14.18 -13.64
N LEU A 158 0.80 14.95 -14.56
CA LEU A 158 1.01 14.76 -16.00
C LEU A 158 2.45 15.10 -16.43
N ALA A 159 3.11 16.08 -15.81
CA ALA A 159 4.53 16.35 -16.03
C ALA A 159 5.41 15.18 -15.54
N ILE A 160 5.19 14.68 -14.31
CA ILE A 160 5.88 13.52 -13.73
C ILE A 160 5.73 12.26 -14.62
N ILE A 161 4.56 12.07 -15.24
CA ILE A 161 4.34 11.00 -16.22
C ILE A 161 5.13 11.27 -17.51
N ARG A 162 5.18 12.49 -18.04
CA ARG A 162 5.92 12.80 -19.28
C ARG A 162 7.45 12.77 -19.08
N GLU A 163 7.92 13.07 -17.88
CA GLU A 163 9.34 13.28 -17.55
C GLU A 163 9.93 12.14 -16.68
N THR A 164 9.30 10.97 -16.68
CA THR A 164 9.77 9.80 -15.89
C THR A 164 11.22 9.40 -16.27
N PRO A 165 12.18 9.40 -15.31
CA PRO A 165 13.54 8.97 -15.57
C PRO A 165 13.63 7.44 -15.70
N ALA A 166 14.57 6.97 -16.50
CA ALA A 166 14.80 5.54 -16.71
C ALA A 166 15.32 4.86 -15.43
N GLY A 167 14.57 3.88 -14.91
CA GLY A 167 14.93 3.08 -13.74
C GLY A 167 13.72 2.58 -12.95
N GLU A 168 13.91 1.57 -12.10
CA GLU A 168 12.81 0.93 -11.36
C GLU A 168 12.06 1.92 -10.44
N ASP A 169 12.76 2.88 -9.81
CA ASP A 169 12.13 3.91 -8.97
C ASP A 169 11.35 4.95 -9.79
N GLY A 170 11.83 5.34 -10.97
CA GLY A 170 11.10 6.24 -11.87
C GLY A 170 9.77 5.63 -12.30
N ILE A 171 9.83 4.38 -12.74
CA ILE A 171 8.71 3.54 -13.17
C ILE A 171 7.70 3.30 -12.03
N ARG A 172 8.18 3.09 -10.80
CA ARG A 172 7.33 2.96 -9.59
C ARG A 172 6.56 4.25 -9.27
N TRP A 173 7.21 5.41 -9.39
CA TRP A 173 6.54 6.70 -9.15
C TRP A 173 5.53 7.03 -10.25
N ARG A 174 5.86 6.76 -11.52
CA ARG A 174 4.93 6.86 -12.66
C ARG A 174 3.66 6.04 -12.42
N SER A 175 3.78 4.77 -11.98
CA SER A 175 2.61 3.92 -11.73
C SER A 175 1.73 4.44 -10.59
N SER A 176 2.34 5.03 -9.57
CA SER A 176 1.67 5.58 -8.39
C SER A 176 0.94 6.88 -8.70
N VAL A 177 1.59 7.80 -9.44
CA VAL A 177 0.98 9.06 -9.90
C VAL A 177 -0.13 8.81 -10.91
N GLY A 178 0.08 7.95 -11.92
CA GLY A 178 -0.95 7.63 -12.91
C GLY A 178 -2.18 6.94 -12.31
N THR A 179 -2.01 6.10 -11.28
CA THR A 179 -3.15 5.52 -10.55
C THR A 179 -3.89 6.55 -9.71
N MET A 180 -3.17 7.48 -9.06
CA MET A 180 -3.76 8.58 -8.31
C MET A 180 -4.55 9.53 -9.22
N LEU A 181 -3.99 9.94 -10.37
CA LEU A 181 -4.70 10.72 -11.39
C LEU A 181 -5.89 9.95 -11.97
N GLY A 182 -5.77 8.62 -12.14
CA GLY A 182 -6.86 7.75 -12.52
C GLY A 182 -8.06 7.80 -11.55
N TYR A 183 -7.79 7.87 -10.24
CA TYR A 183 -8.80 8.11 -9.21
C TYR A 183 -9.35 9.54 -9.22
N LEU A 184 -8.54 10.56 -9.53
CA LEU A 184 -9.04 11.94 -9.69
C LEU A 184 -9.98 12.07 -10.90
N GLY A 185 -9.70 11.39 -12.01
CA GLY A 185 -10.65 11.29 -13.13
C GLY A 185 -11.98 10.64 -12.72
N ILE A 186 -11.96 9.67 -11.80
CA ILE A 186 -13.19 9.08 -11.23
C ILE A 186 -13.94 10.09 -10.35
N LEU A 187 -13.24 10.84 -9.49
CA LEU A 187 -13.82 11.90 -8.66
C LEU A 187 -14.52 12.98 -9.50
N LEU A 188 -13.82 13.45 -10.53
CA LEU A 188 -14.23 14.48 -11.49
C LEU A 188 -15.23 13.99 -12.55
N GLN A 189 -15.51 12.69 -12.61
CA GLN A 189 -16.35 12.05 -13.65
C GLN A 189 -15.78 12.23 -15.08
N ASP A 190 -14.46 12.36 -15.18
CA ASP A 190 -13.66 12.54 -16.40
C ASP A 190 -13.07 11.19 -16.86
N PRO A 191 -13.73 10.46 -17.79
CA PRO A 191 -13.23 9.18 -18.28
C PRO A 191 -11.95 9.30 -19.10
N ASP A 192 -11.72 10.43 -19.75
CA ASP A 192 -10.57 10.65 -20.63
C ASP A 192 -9.30 10.91 -19.81
N LEU A 193 -9.38 11.69 -18.73
CA LEU A 193 -8.28 11.84 -17.76
C LEU A 193 -7.95 10.50 -17.08
N SER A 194 -8.96 9.70 -16.71
CA SER A 194 -8.72 8.34 -16.22
C SER A 194 -8.04 7.47 -17.29
N GLN A 195 -8.43 7.58 -18.56
CA GLN A 195 -7.85 6.79 -19.63
C GLN A 195 -6.40 7.22 -19.95
N GLU A 196 -6.08 8.51 -20.08
CA GLU A 196 -4.70 9.02 -20.30
C GLU A 196 -3.79 8.55 -19.17
N ALA A 197 -4.14 8.86 -17.92
CA ALA A 197 -3.26 8.63 -16.77
C ALA A 197 -3.03 7.15 -16.47
N LEU A 198 -4.06 6.30 -16.61
CA LEU A 198 -3.92 4.86 -16.39
C LEU A 198 -3.21 4.16 -17.57
N SER A 199 -3.43 4.60 -18.80
CA SER A 199 -2.72 4.03 -19.96
C SER A 199 -1.23 4.36 -19.88
N ALA A 200 -0.89 5.62 -19.59
CA ALA A 200 0.49 6.07 -19.41
C ALA A 200 1.18 5.40 -18.22
N ALA A 201 0.46 5.02 -17.16
CA ALA A 201 1.00 4.20 -16.09
C ALA A 201 1.46 2.81 -16.58
N LEU A 202 0.74 2.20 -17.54
CA LEU A 202 0.96 0.83 -18.02
C LEU A 202 1.99 0.69 -19.15
N GLU A 203 2.48 1.80 -19.73
CA GLU A 203 3.51 1.81 -20.80
C GLU A 203 4.83 1.14 -20.39
N HIS A 204 5.11 1.04 -19.09
CA HIS A 204 6.34 0.45 -18.56
C HIS A 204 6.09 -0.82 -17.73
N ARG A 205 4.92 -1.46 -17.85
CA ARG A 205 4.58 -2.68 -17.06
C ARG A 205 5.47 -3.90 -17.35
N ASP A 206 6.21 -3.87 -18.45
CA ASP A 206 7.22 -4.89 -18.82
C ASP A 206 8.67 -4.48 -18.49
N ALA A 207 8.88 -3.23 -18.06
CA ALA A 207 10.20 -2.69 -17.78
C ALA A 207 10.57 -2.86 -16.29
N GLY A 208 11.23 -3.98 -15.98
CA GLY A 208 11.87 -4.23 -14.68
C GLY A 208 11.16 -5.24 -13.78
N ARG A 209 11.59 -5.33 -12.53
CA ARG A 209 11.15 -6.36 -11.56
C ARG A 209 9.94 -5.93 -10.74
N LEU A 210 9.49 -4.68 -10.88
CA LEU A 210 8.43 -4.07 -10.07
C LEU A 210 7.09 -3.99 -10.83
N ARG A 211 6.44 -5.13 -11.04
CA ARG A 211 5.02 -5.11 -11.45
C ARG A 211 4.14 -4.82 -10.24
N THR A 212 3.89 -3.54 -10.02
CA THR A 212 3.24 -3.00 -8.79
C THR A 212 1.74 -3.29 -8.70
N PRO A 213 1.14 -3.31 -7.49
CA PRO A 213 -0.32 -3.41 -7.31
C PRO A 213 -1.11 -2.31 -8.05
N ASN A 214 -0.45 -1.20 -8.35
CA ASN A 214 -1.01 -0.06 -9.08
C ASN A 214 -1.26 -0.37 -10.57
N TYR A 215 -0.43 -1.20 -11.21
CA TYR A 215 -0.71 -1.69 -12.56
C TYR A 215 -1.98 -2.53 -12.59
N ALA A 216 -2.08 -3.53 -11.70
CA ALA A 216 -3.25 -4.39 -11.63
C ALA A 216 -4.54 -3.62 -11.29
N ARG A 217 -4.47 -2.54 -10.50
CA ARG A 217 -5.58 -1.60 -10.29
C ARG A 217 -5.94 -0.84 -11.57
N GLY A 218 -4.94 -0.28 -12.27
CA GLY A 218 -5.14 0.45 -13.52
C GLY A 218 -5.74 -0.42 -14.62
N GLU A 219 -5.28 -1.66 -14.75
CA GLU A 219 -5.82 -2.66 -15.69
C GLU A 219 -7.29 -3.01 -15.37
N ILE A 220 -7.69 -3.10 -14.10
CA ILE A 220 -9.11 -3.30 -13.73
C ILE A 220 -9.96 -2.07 -14.06
N LEU A 221 -9.46 -0.86 -13.78
CA LEU A 221 -10.18 0.38 -14.05
C LEU A 221 -10.33 0.63 -15.56
N LEU A 222 -9.26 0.44 -16.35
CA LEU A 222 -9.31 0.48 -17.81
C LEU A 222 -10.19 -0.64 -18.39
N ALA A 223 -10.23 -1.83 -17.77
CA ALA A 223 -11.16 -2.87 -18.17
C ALA A 223 -12.62 -2.50 -17.86
N ALA A 224 -12.91 -1.87 -16.72
CA ALA A 224 -14.24 -1.36 -16.39
C ALA A 224 -14.69 -0.27 -17.38
N LEU A 225 -13.82 0.69 -17.67
CA LEU A 225 -14.01 1.71 -18.71
C LEU A 225 -14.28 1.05 -20.08
N SER A 226 -13.44 0.10 -20.47
CA SER A 226 -13.57 -0.67 -21.70
C SER A 226 -14.88 -1.47 -21.78
N LEU A 227 -15.41 -1.97 -20.66
CA LEU A 227 -16.70 -2.67 -20.64
C LEU A 227 -17.87 -1.72 -20.85
N MET A 228 -17.84 -0.52 -20.26
CA MET A 228 -18.84 0.52 -20.54
C MET A 228 -18.79 0.91 -22.02
N GLN A 229 -17.58 1.13 -22.55
CA GLN A 229 -17.31 1.34 -23.99
C GLN A 229 -17.47 0.06 -24.84
N GLU A 230 -18.16 -0.98 -24.35
CA GLU A 230 -18.35 -2.31 -24.95
C GLU A 230 -17.12 -3.03 -25.56
N ARG A 231 -15.91 -2.51 -25.39
CA ARG A 231 -14.58 -3.03 -25.79
C ARG A 231 -14.21 -4.28 -24.98
N LYS A 232 -15.10 -5.27 -24.94
CA LYS A 232 -14.97 -6.50 -24.13
C LYS A 232 -13.88 -7.46 -24.64
N GLY A 233 -13.29 -7.23 -25.82
CA GLY A 233 -12.04 -7.88 -26.21
C GLY A 233 -10.90 -7.38 -25.33
N GLU A 234 -10.59 -6.10 -25.48
CA GLU A 234 -9.59 -5.36 -24.69
C GLU A 234 -9.81 -5.47 -23.18
N ALA A 235 -11.05 -5.37 -22.68
CA ALA A 235 -11.32 -5.59 -21.26
C ALA A 235 -11.01 -7.03 -20.79
N LEU A 236 -11.11 -8.04 -21.66
CA LEU A 236 -10.69 -9.41 -21.33
C LEU A 236 -9.18 -9.61 -21.46
N GLU A 237 -8.49 -8.77 -22.22
CA GLU A 237 -7.03 -8.76 -22.38
C GLU A 237 -6.37 -8.03 -21.21
N LEU A 238 -6.80 -6.82 -20.86
CA LEU A 238 -6.41 -6.12 -19.63
C LEU A 238 -6.61 -7.00 -18.37
N LEU A 239 -7.75 -7.70 -18.26
CA LEU A 239 -8.00 -8.62 -17.14
C LEU A 239 -7.24 -9.97 -17.26
N ARG A 240 -6.49 -10.22 -18.33
CA ARG A 240 -5.51 -11.32 -18.47
C ARG A 240 -4.10 -10.85 -18.12
N ASP A 241 -3.69 -9.69 -18.63
CA ASP A 241 -2.41 -9.07 -18.33
C ASP A 241 -2.15 -9.03 -16.82
N ILE A 242 -3.18 -8.76 -16.00
CA ILE A 242 -3.12 -8.82 -14.51
C ILE A 242 -2.54 -10.14 -13.95
N GLU A 243 -2.83 -11.30 -14.55
CA GLU A 243 -2.28 -12.59 -14.08
C GLU A 243 -0.79 -12.71 -14.36
N ASP A 244 -0.34 -12.24 -15.53
CA ASP A 244 1.07 -12.19 -15.88
C ASP A 244 1.77 -11.08 -15.10
N ALA A 245 1.08 -9.96 -14.86
CA ALA A 245 1.58 -8.85 -14.08
C ALA A 245 1.86 -9.27 -12.64
N PHE A 246 0.90 -9.94 -12.00
CA PHE A 246 1.08 -10.57 -10.69
C PHE A 246 2.25 -11.57 -10.68
N ARG A 247 2.32 -12.50 -11.65
CA ARG A 247 3.40 -13.49 -11.73
C ARG A 247 4.78 -12.85 -11.84
N GLY A 248 4.90 -11.81 -12.67
CA GLY A 248 6.13 -11.02 -12.82
C GLY A 248 6.52 -10.26 -11.56
N GLY A 249 5.55 -9.61 -10.89
CA GLY A 249 5.79 -8.87 -9.64
C GLY A 249 6.20 -9.79 -8.49
N VAL A 250 5.51 -10.93 -8.34
CA VAL A 250 5.90 -12.00 -7.42
C VAL A 250 7.33 -12.47 -7.72
N ALA A 251 7.65 -12.79 -8.98
CA ALA A 251 8.99 -13.24 -9.38
C ALA A 251 10.10 -12.19 -9.11
N GLY A 252 9.81 -10.90 -9.32
CA GLY A 252 10.74 -9.80 -9.08
C GLY A 252 10.94 -9.41 -7.62
N SER A 253 9.93 -9.63 -6.77
CA SER A 253 9.90 -9.20 -5.36
C SER A 253 11.10 -9.70 -4.52
N ARG A 254 11.66 -8.84 -3.66
CA ARG A 254 12.82 -9.14 -2.80
C ARG A 254 12.42 -9.59 -1.39
N ILE A 255 11.53 -10.57 -1.29
CA ILE A 255 11.00 -11.08 0.00
C ILE A 255 12.12 -11.58 0.92
N GLU A 256 13.24 -12.03 0.36
CA GLU A 256 14.41 -12.60 1.06
C GLU A 256 15.28 -11.56 1.80
N ILE A 257 14.94 -10.26 1.77
CA ILE A 257 15.68 -9.19 2.47
C ILE A 257 14.89 -8.73 3.71
N PRO A 258 15.35 -8.97 4.96
CA PRO A 258 14.55 -8.76 6.17
C PRO A 258 13.96 -7.34 6.36
N SER A 259 14.65 -6.31 5.90
CA SER A 259 14.19 -4.90 5.97
C SER A 259 13.18 -4.52 4.88
N GLN A 260 12.96 -5.36 3.87
CA GLN A 260 12.08 -5.09 2.72
C GLN A 260 10.95 -6.14 2.58
N GLY A 261 11.15 -7.36 3.09
CA GLY A 261 10.27 -8.51 2.84
C GLY A 261 8.86 -8.38 3.43
N TYR A 262 8.68 -7.66 4.54
CA TYR A 262 7.35 -7.38 5.09
C TYR A 262 6.48 -6.58 4.09
N TYR A 263 7.04 -5.51 3.51
CA TYR A 263 6.36 -4.72 2.48
C TYR A 263 6.11 -5.54 1.21
N ALA A 264 7.09 -6.32 0.75
CA ALA A 264 6.90 -7.20 -0.42
C ALA A 264 5.76 -8.22 -0.21
N CYS A 265 5.63 -8.78 0.99
CA CYS A 265 4.52 -9.67 1.34
C CYS A 265 3.15 -8.95 1.33
N THR A 266 3.07 -7.72 1.83
CA THR A 266 1.81 -6.94 1.77
C THR A 266 1.48 -6.49 0.34
N GLU A 267 2.48 -6.22 -0.50
CA GLU A 267 2.30 -5.95 -1.94
C GLU A 267 1.77 -7.17 -2.70
N ILE A 268 2.26 -8.39 -2.40
CA ILE A 268 1.70 -9.62 -2.96
C ILE A 268 0.25 -9.82 -2.51
N HIS A 269 -0.04 -9.63 -1.22
CA HIS A 269 -1.41 -9.73 -0.70
C HIS A 269 -2.36 -8.68 -1.30
N ALA A 270 -1.92 -7.43 -1.47
CA ALA A 270 -2.68 -6.39 -2.16
C ALA A 270 -2.91 -6.71 -3.64
N SER A 271 -1.92 -7.30 -4.31
CA SER A 271 -2.04 -7.73 -5.70
C SER A 271 -2.97 -8.94 -5.86
N LEU A 272 -3.06 -9.83 -4.86
CA LEU A 272 -4.04 -10.92 -4.86
C LEU A 272 -5.49 -10.41 -4.89
N PHE A 273 -5.81 -9.31 -4.19
CA PHE A 273 -7.14 -8.69 -4.32
C PHE A 273 -7.43 -8.20 -5.74
N ALA A 274 -6.43 -7.68 -6.45
CA ALA A 274 -6.58 -7.28 -7.84
C ALA A 274 -6.75 -8.49 -8.77
N VAL A 275 -5.93 -9.54 -8.65
CA VAL A 275 -6.09 -10.80 -9.42
C VAL A 275 -7.46 -11.44 -9.15
N ARG A 276 -7.92 -11.43 -7.89
CA ARG A 276 -9.25 -11.91 -7.49
C ARG A 276 -10.35 -11.13 -8.18
N ALA A 277 -10.34 -9.81 -8.07
CA ALA A 277 -11.31 -8.96 -8.72
C ALA A 277 -11.31 -9.13 -10.25
N ALA A 278 -10.13 -9.26 -10.86
CA ALA A 278 -9.99 -9.51 -12.30
C ALA A 278 -10.58 -10.86 -12.73
N PHE A 279 -10.37 -11.92 -11.94
CA PHE A 279 -10.95 -13.24 -12.17
C PHE A 279 -12.46 -13.26 -11.99
N ASP A 280 -12.97 -12.68 -10.90
CA ASP A 280 -14.41 -12.62 -10.63
C ASP A 280 -15.13 -11.76 -11.67
N LEU A 281 -14.54 -10.62 -12.06
CA LEU A 281 -15.03 -9.78 -13.15
C LEU A 281 -14.99 -10.56 -14.49
N ARG A 282 -13.90 -11.26 -14.82
CA ARG A 282 -13.82 -12.15 -16.00
C ARG A 282 -14.85 -13.28 -16.01
N ARG A 283 -15.29 -13.77 -14.86
CA ARG A 283 -16.35 -14.78 -14.73
C ARG A 283 -17.74 -14.17 -14.87
N ALA A 284 -18.01 -13.03 -14.25
CA ALA A 284 -19.25 -12.27 -14.46
C ALA A 284 -19.39 -11.89 -15.94
N ILE A 285 -18.31 -11.39 -16.56
CA ILE A 285 -18.18 -11.13 -18.00
C ILE A 285 -18.40 -12.40 -18.82
N ALA A 286 -17.92 -13.57 -18.40
CA ALA A 286 -18.13 -14.83 -19.11
C ALA A 286 -19.61 -15.23 -19.18
N ALA A 287 -20.34 -15.01 -18.08
CA ALA A 287 -21.72 -15.44 -17.90
C ALA A 287 -22.77 -14.53 -18.60
N ILE A 288 -22.38 -13.37 -19.12
CA ILE A 288 -23.29 -12.43 -19.82
C ILE A 288 -23.96 -13.13 -21.02
N PRO A 289 -25.29 -13.31 -21.03
CA PRO A 289 -26.00 -13.86 -22.18
C PRO A 289 -25.86 -12.96 -23.42
N ASN A 290 -25.87 -13.56 -24.61
CA ASN A 290 -25.83 -12.80 -25.86
C ASN A 290 -27.04 -11.85 -25.94
N GLY A 291 -26.78 -10.54 -26.03
CA GLY A 291 -27.81 -9.49 -26.04
C GLY A 291 -27.95 -8.69 -24.73
N VAL A 292 -27.35 -9.12 -23.63
CA VAL A 292 -27.32 -8.35 -22.37
C VAL A 292 -26.13 -7.37 -22.39
N SER A 293 -26.36 -6.12 -21.97
CA SER A 293 -25.33 -5.07 -21.95
C SER A 293 -24.18 -5.41 -20.97
N PRO A 294 -22.90 -5.23 -21.37
CA PRO A 294 -21.76 -5.31 -20.46
C PRO A 294 -21.82 -4.30 -19.30
N GLU A 295 -22.53 -3.18 -19.49
CA GLU A 295 -22.75 -2.17 -18.46
C GLU A 295 -23.40 -2.77 -17.21
N THR A 296 -24.35 -3.69 -17.37
CA THR A 296 -25.10 -4.29 -16.25
C THR A 296 -24.22 -5.17 -15.36
N VAL A 297 -23.16 -5.78 -15.89
CA VAL A 297 -22.17 -6.48 -15.05
C VAL A 297 -21.23 -5.48 -14.37
N THR A 298 -20.78 -4.46 -15.10
CA THR A 298 -19.81 -3.49 -14.59
C THR A 298 -20.42 -2.63 -13.47
N LEU A 299 -21.64 -2.12 -13.65
CA LEU A 299 -22.37 -1.31 -12.66
C LEU A 299 -22.79 -2.08 -11.40
N ASN A 300 -22.71 -3.42 -11.40
CA ASN A 300 -23.02 -4.28 -10.25
C ASN A 300 -21.79 -5.04 -9.72
N PHE A 301 -20.59 -4.78 -10.24
CA PHE A 301 -19.36 -5.40 -9.76
C PHE A 301 -18.81 -4.67 -8.54
N ASN A 302 -18.31 -5.41 -7.55
CA ASN A 302 -17.83 -4.84 -6.29
C ASN A 302 -16.36 -4.37 -6.38
N PHE A 303 -16.14 -3.13 -6.81
CA PHE A 303 -14.82 -2.51 -6.88
C PHE A 303 -14.26 -2.02 -5.52
N SER A 304 -15.09 -1.95 -4.47
CA SER A 304 -14.69 -1.41 -3.14
C SER A 304 -13.55 -2.20 -2.46
N GLY A 305 -13.29 -3.44 -2.87
CA GLY A 305 -12.20 -4.26 -2.35
C GLY A 305 -10.78 -3.89 -2.84
N LEU A 306 -10.62 -2.99 -3.82
CA LEU A 306 -9.32 -2.74 -4.48
C LEU A 306 -8.44 -1.69 -3.79
N SER A 307 -9.06 -0.69 -3.15
CA SER A 307 -8.40 0.29 -2.30
C SER A 307 -9.45 1.03 -1.42
N PRO A 308 -9.06 1.58 -0.25
CA PRO A 308 -9.95 2.42 0.55
C PRO A 308 -10.49 3.64 -0.21
N ILE A 309 -9.67 4.23 -1.09
CA ILE A 309 -10.05 5.35 -1.95
C ILE A 309 -11.13 4.93 -2.96
N LEU A 310 -10.96 3.81 -3.66
CA LEU A 310 -11.97 3.36 -4.63
C LEU A 310 -13.26 2.91 -3.94
N ARG A 311 -13.18 2.42 -2.70
CA ARG A 311 -14.35 2.25 -1.85
C ARG A 311 -15.07 3.58 -1.61
N ALA A 312 -14.38 4.61 -1.12
CA ALA A 312 -14.98 5.91 -0.85
C ALA A 312 -15.64 6.52 -2.12
N LEU A 313 -14.95 6.49 -3.26
CA LEU A 313 -15.49 6.89 -4.57
C LEU A 313 -16.68 6.04 -5.05
N THR A 314 -16.83 4.81 -4.54
CA THR A 314 -17.99 3.93 -4.84
C THR A 314 -19.16 4.21 -3.90
N ASP A 315 -18.87 4.33 -2.59
CA ASP A 315 -19.86 4.53 -1.53
C ASP A 315 -20.54 5.92 -1.70
N GLU A 316 -19.80 6.98 -2.07
CA GLU A 316 -20.31 8.30 -2.45
C GLU A 316 -20.75 8.41 -3.93
N GLY A 317 -20.72 7.31 -4.68
CA GLY A 317 -21.34 7.22 -6.02
C GLY A 317 -20.60 7.85 -7.21
N HIS A 318 -19.50 8.60 -7.01
CA HIS A 318 -18.67 9.17 -8.09
C HIS A 318 -18.29 8.12 -9.14
N PHE A 319 -17.87 6.93 -8.71
CA PHE A 319 -17.52 5.81 -9.59
C PHE A 319 -18.68 5.38 -10.50
N ARG A 320 -19.93 5.45 -10.02
CA ARG A 320 -21.12 5.12 -10.82
C ARG A 320 -21.45 6.21 -11.84
N ALA A 321 -21.11 7.47 -11.55
CA ALA A 321 -21.27 8.57 -12.49
C ALA A 321 -20.19 8.54 -13.58
N TRP A 322 -18.93 8.31 -13.20
CA TRP A 322 -17.81 8.06 -14.11
C TRP A 322 -18.07 6.89 -15.08
N LEU A 323 -18.57 5.74 -14.59
CA LEU A 323 -18.96 4.62 -15.47
C LEU A 323 -20.03 5.02 -16.50
N LYS A 324 -21.01 5.87 -16.14
CA LYS A 324 -22.05 6.35 -17.08
C LYS A 324 -21.49 7.27 -18.15
N ALA A 325 -20.48 8.08 -17.85
CA ALA A 325 -19.83 8.94 -18.85
C ALA A 325 -19.12 8.11 -19.93
N ALA A 326 -18.71 6.88 -19.61
CA ALA A 326 -17.87 6.06 -20.49
C ALA A 326 -18.64 5.30 -21.60
N SER A 327 -19.95 5.03 -21.55
CA SER A 327 -20.58 4.06 -22.48
C SER A 327 -20.87 4.53 -23.93
N ALA A 328 -20.07 5.46 -24.47
CA ALA A 328 -20.25 6.08 -25.77
C ALA A 328 -19.49 5.42 -26.96
N THR A 329 -18.74 4.33 -26.74
CA THR A 329 -17.88 3.66 -27.76
C THR A 329 -18.13 2.14 -27.82
N LYS A 330 -17.64 1.40 -28.84
CA LYS A 330 -17.84 -0.08 -29.02
C LYS A 330 -16.77 -0.77 -29.90
N LEU A 331 -16.34 -2.02 -29.59
CA LEU A 331 -16.00 -3.11 -30.56
C LEU A 331 -15.63 -4.51 -29.91
N ARG A 332 -15.26 -5.53 -30.72
CA ARG A 332 -15.48 -7.00 -30.47
C ARG A 332 -14.34 -7.83 -29.77
N ARG A 333 -14.49 -9.18 -29.68
CA ARG A 333 -13.79 -10.14 -28.74
C ARG A 333 -13.49 -11.54 -29.35
N VAL A 334 -12.68 -12.42 -28.68
CA VAL A 334 -12.77 -13.93 -28.66
C VAL A 334 -11.92 -14.61 -27.50
N ARG A 335 -11.92 -15.97 -27.31
CA ARG A 335 -11.45 -16.82 -26.14
C ARG A 335 -11.23 -18.33 -26.58
N PRO A 336 -10.99 -19.40 -25.73
CA PRO A 336 -10.26 -19.70 -24.45
C PRO A 336 -9.25 -20.92 -24.66
N PRO A 337 -9.15 -22.11 -23.95
CA PRO A 337 -9.28 -22.58 -22.53
C PRO A 337 -8.23 -23.63 -21.93
N SER A 338 -8.24 -23.83 -20.59
CA SER A 338 -8.07 -25.04 -19.68
C SER A 338 -6.89 -26.09 -19.67
N GLU A 339 -6.70 -27.06 -18.72
CA GLU A 339 -6.72 -27.21 -17.21
C GLU A 339 -6.36 -28.69 -16.73
N VAL A 340 -5.70 -28.97 -15.58
CA VAL A 340 -5.37 -30.37 -15.07
C VAL A 340 -5.43 -30.53 -13.50
N HIS A 341 -5.36 -31.77 -12.95
CA HIS A 341 -5.90 -32.16 -11.61
C HIS A 341 -4.98 -32.93 -10.61
N GLY A 342 -3.72 -33.31 -10.94
CA GLY A 342 -3.02 -34.43 -10.27
C GLY A 342 -2.51 -34.26 -8.83
N PHE A 343 -2.21 -33.03 -8.37
CA PHE A 343 -1.40 -32.80 -7.16
C PHE A 343 -2.01 -33.27 -5.82
N ARG A 344 -3.34 -33.24 -5.70
CA ARG A 344 -4.08 -33.18 -4.40
C ARG A 344 -3.87 -34.36 -3.43
N LYS A 345 -3.45 -35.54 -3.89
CA LYS A 345 -3.50 -36.76 -3.06
C LYS A 345 -2.37 -36.90 -2.03
N ARG A 346 -1.18 -36.35 -2.31
CA ARG A 346 0.03 -36.57 -1.47
C ARG A 346 0.33 -35.46 -0.47
N SER A 347 -0.29 -34.31 -0.63
CA SER A 347 -0.13 -33.15 0.26
C SER A 347 -0.84 -33.34 1.61
N GLY A 348 -2.11 -33.75 1.58
CA GLY A 348 -2.93 -33.92 2.79
C GLY A 348 -2.47 -35.06 3.71
N ALA A 349 -1.68 -36.01 3.19
CA ALA A 349 -1.04 -37.04 3.99
C ALA A 349 0.04 -36.46 4.92
N LEU A 350 0.87 -35.52 4.44
CA LEU A 350 1.84 -34.84 5.30
C LEU A 350 1.13 -33.95 6.33
N LEU A 351 0.08 -33.23 5.92
CA LEU A 351 -0.69 -32.38 6.86
C LEU A 351 -1.27 -33.19 8.02
N ALA A 352 -1.89 -34.33 7.74
CA ALA A 352 -2.47 -35.18 8.79
C ALA A 352 -1.42 -35.66 9.81
N ASN A 353 -0.23 -36.02 9.33
CA ASN A 353 0.89 -36.46 10.18
C ASN A 353 1.43 -35.31 11.04
N VAL A 354 1.70 -34.15 10.44
CA VAL A 354 2.23 -32.97 11.15
C VAL A 354 1.21 -32.43 12.15
N TRP A 355 -0.08 -32.36 11.77
CA TRP A 355 -1.14 -31.90 12.67
C TRP A 355 -1.27 -32.81 13.90
N SER A 356 -1.31 -34.13 13.71
CA SER A 356 -1.41 -35.10 14.81
C SER A 356 -0.25 -34.97 15.81
N ALA A 357 0.98 -34.73 15.33
CA ALA A 357 2.14 -34.54 16.20
C ALA A 357 2.09 -33.23 17.01
N VAL A 358 1.49 -32.18 16.45
CA VAL A 358 1.28 -30.89 17.12
C VAL A 358 0.14 -30.97 18.14
N GLU A 359 -0.98 -31.58 17.77
CA GLU A 359 -2.17 -31.74 18.63
C GLU A 359 -1.90 -32.62 19.86
N ASN A 360 -1.16 -33.73 19.69
CA ASN A 360 -0.77 -34.61 20.79
C ASN A 360 0.47 -34.14 21.56
N ASN A 361 1.05 -32.98 21.21
CA ASN A 361 2.32 -32.46 21.72
C ASN A 361 3.43 -33.53 21.81
N ALA A 362 3.70 -34.21 20.69
CA ALA A 362 4.71 -35.27 20.62
C ALA A 362 6.10 -34.76 21.09
N PRO A 363 6.90 -35.57 21.79
CA PRO A 363 8.13 -35.11 22.46
C PRO A 363 9.31 -34.84 21.53
N SER A 364 9.20 -35.16 20.23
CA SER A 364 10.18 -34.82 19.22
C SER A 364 9.56 -34.78 17.82
N VAL A 365 10.07 -33.87 16.98
CA VAL A 365 9.87 -33.87 15.54
C VAL A 365 10.64 -35.03 14.89
N ASN A 366 9.99 -35.76 13.97
CA ASN A 366 10.68 -36.80 13.19
C ASN A 366 11.64 -36.15 12.17
N SER A 367 12.89 -36.65 12.14
CA SER A 367 13.98 -36.22 11.23
C SER A 367 13.62 -36.27 9.75
N ASP A 368 12.67 -37.11 9.36
CA ASP A 368 12.31 -37.35 7.96
C ASP A 368 11.30 -36.31 7.43
N TRP A 369 10.51 -35.66 8.30
CA TRP A 369 9.49 -34.70 7.86
C TRP A 369 10.06 -33.48 7.14
N PRO A 370 11.19 -32.86 7.55
CA PRO A 370 11.84 -31.82 6.75
C PRO A 370 12.30 -32.30 5.36
N VAL A 371 12.68 -33.58 5.21
CA VAL A 371 13.11 -34.17 3.94
C VAL A 371 11.91 -34.40 3.02
N GLU A 372 10.80 -34.94 3.55
CA GLU A 372 9.55 -35.08 2.80
C GLU A 372 8.96 -33.72 2.42
N LEU A 373 9.02 -32.73 3.31
CA LEU A 373 8.60 -31.35 3.03
C LEU A 373 9.40 -30.74 1.87
N ASP A 374 10.72 -30.90 1.85
CA ASP A 374 11.56 -30.39 0.76
C ASP A 374 11.34 -31.15 -0.57
N ALA A 375 10.99 -32.44 -0.52
CA ALA A 375 10.60 -33.21 -1.70
C ALA A 375 9.24 -32.76 -2.28
N LEU A 376 8.20 -32.62 -1.43
CA LEU A 376 6.89 -32.10 -1.83
C LEU A 376 6.97 -30.64 -2.30
N THR A 377 7.83 -29.82 -1.68
CA THR A 377 8.15 -28.45 -2.12
C THR A 377 8.63 -28.44 -3.56
N LYS A 378 9.66 -29.23 -3.91
CA LYS A 378 10.19 -29.32 -5.28
C LYS A 378 9.12 -29.78 -6.28
N TRP A 379 8.34 -30.80 -5.92
CA TRP A 379 7.29 -31.33 -6.80
C TRP A 379 6.12 -30.36 -6.99
N SER A 380 5.75 -29.57 -5.97
CA SER A 380 4.68 -28.56 -6.08
C SER A 380 5.01 -27.46 -7.10
N VAL A 381 6.28 -27.02 -7.16
CA VAL A 381 6.74 -26.04 -8.16
C VAL A 381 6.74 -26.65 -9.55
N ALA A 382 7.22 -27.89 -9.71
CA ALA A 382 7.19 -28.58 -11.01
C ALA A 382 5.76 -28.78 -11.55
N LEU A 383 4.79 -29.07 -10.66
CA LEU A 383 3.38 -29.19 -11.04
C LEU A 383 2.71 -27.83 -11.32
N ALA A 384 3.09 -26.77 -10.60
CA ALA A 384 2.64 -25.41 -10.89
C ALA A 384 3.08 -24.95 -12.29
N SER A 385 4.38 -25.08 -12.60
CA SER A 385 4.94 -24.78 -13.94
C SER A 385 4.33 -25.61 -15.07
N ALA A 386 3.78 -26.79 -14.76
CA ALA A 386 3.10 -27.64 -15.73
C ALA A 386 1.58 -27.39 -15.83
N GLY A 387 1.01 -26.45 -15.05
CA GLY A 387 -0.44 -26.21 -14.99
C GLY A 387 -1.26 -27.27 -14.21
N ASN A 388 -0.58 -28.18 -13.51
CA ASN A 388 -1.12 -29.46 -13.02
C ASN A 388 -1.29 -29.52 -11.48
N PHE A 389 -1.61 -28.37 -10.86
CA PHE A 389 -1.58 -28.16 -9.42
C PHE A 389 -2.96 -28.35 -8.72
N SER A 390 -3.02 -28.10 -7.40
CA SER A 390 -4.27 -28.11 -6.62
C SER A 390 -4.17 -27.18 -5.42
N TRP A 391 -5.11 -26.24 -5.27
CA TRP A 391 -5.10 -25.27 -4.17
C TRP A 391 -5.21 -25.89 -2.78
N SER A 392 -6.00 -26.96 -2.63
CA SER A 392 -6.02 -27.72 -1.36
C SER A 392 -4.63 -28.23 -1.02
N GLY A 393 -3.92 -28.82 -2.00
CA GLY A 393 -2.59 -29.36 -1.75
C GLY A 393 -1.50 -28.33 -1.54
N LEU A 394 -1.66 -27.11 -2.07
CA LEU A 394 -0.77 -25.99 -1.77
C LEU A 394 -1.02 -25.45 -0.36
N LEU A 395 -2.28 -25.44 0.10
CA LEU A 395 -2.62 -25.09 1.48
C LEU A 395 -2.14 -26.15 2.48
N ASP A 396 -2.40 -27.44 2.22
CA ASP A 396 -1.90 -28.55 3.04
C ASP A 396 -0.37 -28.45 3.28
N LEU A 397 0.38 -28.09 2.23
CA LEU A 397 1.84 -27.95 2.24
C LEU A 397 2.30 -26.67 2.96
N ALA A 398 1.53 -25.58 2.87
CA ALA A 398 1.76 -24.36 3.65
C ALA A 398 1.51 -24.58 5.14
N GLU A 399 0.40 -25.23 5.50
CA GLU A 399 0.08 -25.62 6.88
C GLU A 399 1.15 -26.55 7.45
N SER A 400 1.56 -27.58 6.69
CA SER A 400 2.62 -28.52 7.10
C SER A 400 3.92 -27.80 7.41
N ARG A 401 4.37 -26.87 6.55
CA ARG A 401 5.58 -26.06 6.80
C ARG A 401 5.44 -25.17 8.03
N TYR A 402 4.29 -24.49 8.17
CA TYR A 402 4.04 -23.55 9.26
C TYR A 402 4.01 -24.24 10.62
N TRP A 403 3.22 -25.31 10.76
CA TRP A 403 3.10 -26.06 12.01
C TRP A 403 4.40 -26.75 12.41
N LEU A 404 5.11 -27.35 11.44
CA LEU A 404 6.43 -27.94 11.67
C LEU A 404 7.43 -26.88 12.15
N GLY A 405 7.50 -25.74 11.47
CA GLY A 405 8.38 -24.63 11.84
C GLY A 405 8.09 -24.06 13.23
N LEU A 406 6.82 -23.87 13.60
CA LEU A 406 6.43 -23.42 14.95
C LEU A 406 6.79 -24.44 16.04
N LYS A 407 6.55 -25.74 15.80
CA LYS A 407 6.87 -26.82 16.76
C LYS A 407 8.38 -26.91 16.99
N MET A 408 9.18 -26.89 15.91
CA MET A 408 10.65 -26.86 15.98
C MET A 408 11.18 -25.59 16.66
N ALA A 409 10.56 -24.43 16.42
CA ALA A 409 10.93 -23.17 17.07
C ALA A 409 10.67 -23.19 18.58
N HIS A 410 9.52 -23.72 18.99
CA HIS A 410 9.17 -23.94 20.40
C HIS A 410 10.13 -24.94 21.09
N GLU A 411 10.52 -26.01 20.38
CA GLU A 411 11.53 -26.98 20.80
C GLU A 411 12.97 -26.47 20.71
N ARG A 412 13.17 -25.21 20.30
CA ARG A 412 14.47 -24.53 20.15
C ARG A 412 15.44 -25.20 19.14
N SER A 413 14.92 -26.00 18.21
CA SER A 413 15.70 -26.63 17.12
C SER A 413 16.33 -25.57 16.20
N PRO A 414 17.61 -25.71 15.82
CA PRO A 414 18.28 -24.76 14.92
C PRO A 414 17.72 -24.79 13.49
N GLU A 415 17.14 -25.92 13.05
CA GLU A 415 16.52 -26.07 11.73
C GLU A 415 15.16 -25.35 11.61
N ALA A 416 14.57 -24.88 12.72
CA ALA A 416 13.30 -24.14 12.71
C ALA A 416 13.36 -22.90 11.80
N SER A 417 14.47 -22.15 11.86
CA SER A 417 14.74 -21.01 10.97
C SER A 417 14.70 -21.44 9.50
N ARG A 418 15.40 -22.52 9.13
CA ARG A 418 15.43 -23.07 7.77
C ARG A 418 14.04 -23.41 7.25
N VAL A 419 13.20 -24.03 8.09
CA VAL A 419 11.83 -24.44 7.71
C VAL A 419 10.92 -23.22 7.51
N LEU A 420 10.97 -22.23 8.40
CA LEU A 420 10.14 -21.03 8.33
C LEU A 420 10.59 -20.07 7.22
N ALA A 421 11.89 -19.76 7.12
CA ALA A 421 12.45 -18.91 6.06
C ALA A 421 12.20 -19.51 4.66
N GLY A 422 12.20 -20.84 4.55
CA GLY A 422 11.85 -21.55 3.32
C GLY A 422 10.42 -21.32 2.81
N ALA A 423 9.52 -20.75 3.61
CA ALA A 423 8.13 -20.48 3.21
C ALA A 423 8.02 -19.45 2.08
N ALA A 424 8.68 -18.28 2.23
CA ALA A 424 8.56 -17.18 1.28
C ALA A 424 9.16 -17.51 -0.11
N PRO A 425 10.38 -18.08 -0.23
CA PRO A 425 10.94 -18.47 -1.54
C PRO A 425 10.15 -19.59 -2.22
N TRP A 426 9.53 -20.50 -1.45
CA TRP A 426 8.62 -21.51 -2.01
C TRP A 426 7.33 -20.87 -2.54
N ALA A 427 6.64 -20.08 -1.72
CA ALA A 427 5.40 -19.42 -2.10
C ALA A 427 5.59 -18.52 -3.32
N LYS A 428 6.69 -17.75 -3.35
CA LYS A 428 7.13 -16.96 -4.51
C LYS A 428 7.20 -17.81 -5.78
N ARG A 429 7.92 -18.94 -5.76
CA ARG A 429 8.04 -19.85 -6.92
C ARG A 429 6.71 -20.46 -7.36
N VAL A 430 5.82 -20.79 -6.42
CA VAL A 430 4.47 -21.31 -6.73
C VAL A 430 3.62 -20.20 -7.38
N PHE A 431 3.49 -19.04 -6.72
CA PHE A 431 2.63 -17.96 -7.20
C PHE A 431 3.15 -17.29 -8.48
N SER A 432 4.45 -17.40 -8.82
CA SER A 432 4.98 -16.96 -10.12
C SER A 432 4.75 -17.96 -11.26
N THR A 433 4.39 -19.22 -10.98
CA THR A 433 4.28 -20.29 -11.99
C THR A 433 2.86 -20.84 -12.18
N VAL A 434 2.01 -20.78 -11.15
CA VAL A 434 0.60 -21.18 -11.25
C VAL A 434 -0.17 -20.30 -12.27
N PRO A 435 -0.88 -20.89 -13.25
CA PRO A 435 -1.90 -20.16 -14.02
C PRO A 435 -3.20 -20.04 -13.20
N PHE A 436 -3.75 -18.83 -13.08
CA PHE A 436 -4.96 -18.57 -12.29
C PHE A 436 -6.25 -18.67 -13.12
N ALA A 437 -6.12 -18.59 -14.45
CA ALA A 437 -7.15 -18.19 -15.39
C ALA A 437 -8.53 -18.85 -15.31
N GLU A 438 -8.62 -20.07 -14.78
CA GLU A 438 -9.85 -20.87 -14.72
C GLU A 438 -10.07 -21.57 -13.36
N ARG A 439 -9.00 -21.98 -12.67
CA ARG A 439 -9.05 -22.82 -11.46
C ARG A 439 -8.74 -22.11 -10.13
N ALA A 440 -8.76 -20.77 -10.08
CA ALA A 440 -8.37 -19.99 -8.91
C ALA A 440 -9.24 -20.24 -7.66
N ASP A 441 -8.61 -20.31 -6.48
CA ASP A 441 -9.27 -20.43 -5.17
C ASP A 441 -8.65 -19.41 -4.20
N PHE A 442 -9.17 -18.19 -4.27
CA PHE A 442 -8.60 -17.06 -3.53
C PHE A 442 -8.66 -17.24 -2.02
N ALA A 443 -9.65 -17.96 -1.48
CA ALA A 443 -9.70 -18.26 -0.04
C ALA A 443 -8.50 -19.11 0.40
N ARG A 444 -8.13 -20.14 -0.39
CA ARG A 444 -6.93 -20.94 -0.11
C ARG A 444 -5.64 -20.17 -0.38
N MET A 445 -5.62 -19.27 -1.37
CA MET A 445 -4.46 -18.41 -1.65
C MET A 445 -4.21 -17.36 -0.55
N GLU A 446 -5.28 -16.74 -0.04
CA GLU A 446 -5.26 -15.81 1.11
C GLU A 446 -4.78 -16.52 2.39
N ALA A 447 -5.20 -17.77 2.61
CA ALA A 447 -4.71 -18.61 3.72
C ALA A 447 -3.22 -18.98 3.55
N ILE A 448 -2.78 -19.44 2.37
CA ILE A 448 -1.35 -19.73 2.08
C ILE A 448 -0.49 -18.48 2.34
N MET A 449 -0.87 -17.32 1.81
CA MET A 449 -0.13 -16.07 2.05
C MET A 449 -0.12 -15.66 3.52
N SER A 450 -1.22 -15.86 4.24
CA SER A 450 -1.28 -15.57 5.68
C SER A 450 -0.34 -16.46 6.51
N LEU A 451 -0.21 -17.75 6.15
CA LEU A 451 0.76 -18.68 6.76
C LEU A 451 2.21 -18.30 6.41
N VAL A 452 2.47 -17.89 5.17
CA VAL A 452 3.80 -17.45 4.72
C VAL A 452 4.23 -16.16 5.42
N MET A 453 3.33 -15.18 5.57
CA MET A 453 3.60 -13.94 6.31
C MET A 453 3.81 -14.21 7.80
N SER A 454 3.01 -15.10 8.42
CA SER A 454 3.24 -15.49 9.81
C SER A 454 4.59 -16.22 9.98
N SER A 455 4.97 -17.10 9.05
CA SER A 455 6.29 -17.76 9.04
C SER A 455 7.44 -16.76 8.97
N TYR A 456 7.35 -15.79 8.05
CA TYR A 456 8.34 -14.72 7.86
C TYR A 456 8.51 -13.88 9.15
N LEU A 457 7.39 -13.50 9.77
CA LEU A 457 7.39 -12.69 10.99
C LEU A 457 7.95 -13.45 12.20
N VAL A 458 7.62 -14.74 12.36
CA VAL A 458 8.22 -15.56 13.42
C VAL A 458 9.73 -15.71 13.21
N GLU A 459 10.17 -16.03 11.99
CA GLU A 459 11.58 -16.23 11.69
C GLU A 459 12.40 -14.95 11.86
N HIS A 460 12.10 -13.92 11.06
CA HIS A 460 12.95 -12.72 10.95
C HIS A 460 12.75 -11.72 12.09
N SER A 461 11.72 -11.88 12.94
CA SER A 461 11.37 -10.90 13.98
C SER A 461 11.20 -11.47 15.38
N LEU A 462 11.03 -12.79 15.56
CA LEU A 462 10.94 -13.44 16.88
C LEU A 462 12.10 -14.42 17.16
N LEU A 463 12.61 -15.13 16.15
CA LEU A 463 13.74 -16.07 16.30
C LEU A 463 15.11 -15.45 15.98
N ASN A 464 15.14 -14.42 15.13
CA ASN A 464 16.32 -13.66 14.76
C ASN A 464 16.40 -12.28 15.46
N PRO A 465 17.58 -11.64 15.52
CA PRO A 465 17.72 -10.32 16.11
C PRO A 465 16.93 -9.24 15.38
N LEU A 466 15.93 -8.67 16.07
CA LEU A 466 15.17 -7.50 15.60
C LEU A 466 16.11 -6.32 15.23
N PRO A 467 15.87 -5.64 14.10
CA PRO A 467 16.50 -4.35 13.81
C PRO A 467 16.18 -3.31 14.89
N ALA A 468 17.08 -2.35 15.10
CA ALA A 468 16.96 -1.35 16.18
C ALA A 468 15.73 -0.42 16.08
N TYR A 469 15.06 -0.37 14.93
CA TYR A 469 13.86 0.44 14.67
C TYR A 469 12.53 -0.32 14.85
N ALA A 470 12.57 -1.54 15.38
CA ALA A 470 11.53 -2.55 15.13
C ALA A 470 10.87 -3.07 16.44
N ASP A 471 9.56 -2.83 16.61
CA ASP A 471 8.82 -3.22 17.83
C ASP A 471 8.37 -4.70 17.86
N ARG A 472 8.87 -5.46 18.84
CA ARG A 472 8.51 -6.86 19.07
C ARG A 472 7.02 -7.06 19.35
N ALA A 473 6.36 -6.13 20.05
CA ALA A 473 4.94 -6.28 20.38
C ALA A 473 4.08 -6.23 19.11
N GLU A 474 4.35 -5.26 18.23
CA GLU A 474 3.71 -5.15 16.92
C GLU A 474 3.97 -6.37 16.01
N PHE A 475 5.20 -6.88 15.89
CA PHE A 475 5.43 -8.11 15.10
C PHE A 475 4.75 -9.34 15.69
N THR A 476 4.70 -9.48 17.02
CA THR A 476 3.97 -10.58 17.68
C THR A 476 2.46 -10.49 17.39
N ARG A 477 1.91 -9.27 17.42
CA ARG A 477 0.51 -8.98 17.07
C ARG A 477 0.21 -9.32 15.61
N LEU A 478 1.06 -8.90 14.68
CA LEU A 478 0.93 -9.16 13.23
C LEU A 478 1.08 -10.65 12.90
N ALA A 479 2.08 -11.34 13.47
CA ALA A 479 2.29 -12.77 13.27
C ALA A 479 1.08 -13.59 13.76
N THR A 480 0.55 -13.24 14.93
CA THR A 480 -0.68 -13.82 15.50
C THR A 480 -1.90 -13.52 14.64
N HIS A 481 -2.05 -12.29 14.14
CA HIS A 481 -3.16 -11.90 13.27
C HIS A 481 -3.19 -12.72 11.98
N HIS A 482 -2.06 -12.80 11.25
CA HIS A 482 -2.00 -13.55 9.99
C HIS A 482 -2.16 -15.06 10.21
N GLY A 483 -1.49 -15.64 11.21
CA GLY A 483 -1.65 -17.05 11.53
C GLY A 483 -3.09 -17.42 11.89
N ARG A 484 -3.81 -16.56 12.63
CA ARG A 484 -5.24 -16.75 12.91
C ARG A 484 -6.14 -16.56 11.69
N SER A 485 -5.82 -15.63 10.78
CA SER A 485 -6.60 -15.41 9.56
C SER A 485 -6.55 -16.61 8.60
N ALA A 486 -5.45 -17.36 8.57
CA ALA A 486 -5.38 -18.61 7.81
C ALA A 486 -6.36 -19.68 8.32
N PHE A 487 -6.62 -19.72 9.63
CA PHE A 487 -7.49 -20.69 10.31
C PHE A 487 -8.87 -20.12 10.67
N LYS A 488 -9.41 -19.23 9.82
CA LYS A 488 -10.71 -18.58 10.05
C LYS A 488 -11.85 -19.60 10.02
N GLY A 489 -12.29 -20.02 11.20
CA GLY A 489 -13.34 -21.03 11.43
C GLY A 489 -12.86 -22.21 12.27
N GLU A 490 -11.54 -22.40 12.40
CA GLU A 490 -10.94 -23.47 13.19
C GLU A 490 -10.41 -22.91 14.53
N GLU A 491 -11.32 -22.67 15.48
CA GLU A 491 -10.98 -21.93 16.72
C GLU A 491 -9.86 -22.59 17.54
N GLY A 492 -9.76 -23.92 17.53
CA GLY A 492 -8.66 -24.67 18.15
C GLY A 492 -7.29 -24.32 17.56
N LYS A 493 -7.15 -24.38 16.23
CA LYS A 493 -5.93 -23.95 15.52
C LYS A 493 -5.63 -22.47 15.80
N ALA A 494 -6.63 -21.59 15.73
CA ALA A 494 -6.44 -20.16 15.96
C ALA A 494 -5.97 -19.82 17.40
N LYS A 495 -6.42 -20.57 18.40
CA LYS A 495 -5.90 -20.49 19.78
C LYS A 495 -4.45 -20.99 19.86
N LEU A 496 -4.16 -22.16 19.28
CA LEU A 496 -2.82 -22.76 19.33
C LEU A 496 -1.75 -21.90 18.64
N VAL A 497 -2.07 -21.27 17.51
CA VAL A 497 -1.22 -20.24 16.87
C VAL A 497 -0.83 -19.14 17.86
N THR A 498 -1.81 -18.61 18.59
CA THR A 498 -1.59 -17.50 19.53
C THR A 498 -0.58 -17.90 20.62
N SER A 499 -0.70 -19.13 21.13
CA SER A 499 0.22 -19.67 22.15
C SER A 499 1.63 -19.90 21.61
N LEU A 500 1.78 -20.55 20.45
CA LEU A 500 3.09 -20.91 19.88
C LEU A 500 3.86 -19.68 19.38
N VAL A 501 3.19 -18.73 18.71
CA VAL A 501 3.81 -17.47 18.25
C VAL A 501 4.33 -16.66 19.44
N LYS A 502 3.54 -16.57 20.53
CA LYS A 502 4.01 -15.90 21.76
C LYS A 502 5.22 -16.61 22.37
N ALA A 503 5.18 -17.94 22.50
CA ALA A 503 6.28 -18.72 23.08
C ALA A 503 7.60 -18.56 22.29
N CYS A 504 7.53 -18.36 20.97
CA CYS A 504 8.71 -18.02 20.15
C CYS A 504 9.30 -16.65 20.51
N GLY A 505 8.46 -15.62 20.67
CA GLY A 505 8.88 -14.26 21.02
C GLY A 505 9.44 -14.12 22.45
N ASP A 506 8.93 -14.94 23.38
CA ASP A 506 9.45 -15.05 24.75
C ASP A 506 10.82 -15.79 24.78
N ALA A 507 11.02 -16.85 23.98
CA ALA A 507 12.24 -17.66 24.04
C ALA A 507 13.54 -16.95 23.59
N ASP A 508 13.49 -15.93 22.73
CA ASP A 508 14.65 -15.08 22.40
C ASP A 508 14.97 -14.06 23.51
N ARG A 509 14.00 -13.72 24.38
CA ARG A 509 14.25 -12.83 25.52
C ARG A 509 15.23 -13.47 26.50
N ASP A 510 15.03 -14.76 26.81
CA ASP A 510 15.91 -15.53 27.71
C ASP A 510 17.35 -15.55 27.18
N ARG A 511 17.52 -15.80 25.86
CA ARG A 511 18.82 -15.88 25.16
C ARG A 511 19.66 -14.59 25.19
N ARG A 512 19.12 -13.48 25.68
CA ARG A 512 19.83 -12.18 25.81
C ARG A 512 20.06 -11.75 27.26
N ILE A 513 19.56 -12.54 28.21
CA ILE A 513 19.67 -12.30 29.65
C ILE A 513 20.64 -13.33 30.27
N SER A 514 20.80 -14.49 29.62
CA SER A 514 21.93 -15.43 29.77
C SER A 514 23.14 -15.02 28.93
#